data_AF-A0A534G2R9-F1
#
_entry.id   AF-A0A534G2R9-F1
#
_cell.length_a   1.000
_cell.length_b   1.000
_cell.length_c   1.000
_cell.angle_alpha   90.00
_cell.angle_beta   90.00
_cell.angle_gamma   90.00
#
_symmetry.space_group_name_H-M   'P 1'
#
loop_
_entity.id
_entity.type
_entity.pdbx_description
1 polymer ?
#
loop_
_entity_poly.entity_id
_entity_poly.type
_entity_poly.pdbx_seq_one_letter_code
_entity_poly.pdbx_strand_id
1 'polypeptide(L)'
;MARANGGSLRCDGALTLAGLTVAEDDETKHFKVIGTTGTGKTTAIREMLRAALERGDRAVIADPDGGYLGRFYDGDRGDVILNPFEPDSVRWNLLGEIDNDYDVDQLARSLITDHGDPDRSWSEYARTFFIAVTQQALSSRVTDDREL
;
A
#
# COMPACT_ATOMS: atom_id res chain seq x y z
N MET A 1 15.19 40.72 11.14
CA MET A 1 16.57 40.33 10.80
C MET A 1 17.01 39.26 11.80
N ALA A 2 16.70 38.00 11.52
CA ALA A 2 17.14 36.85 12.31
C ALA A 2 17.78 35.86 11.34
N ARG A 3 18.95 35.36 11.74
CA ARG A 3 20.01 34.85 10.88
C ARG A 3 19.64 33.53 10.20
N ALA A 4 19.94 33.47 8.91
CA ALA A 4 20.08 32.22 8.18
C ALA A 4 21.27 31.45 8.77
N ASN A 5 21.00 30.27 9.35
CA ASN A 5 22.05 29.29 9.62
C ASN A 5 22.23 28.45 8.36
N GLY A 6 23.29 28.76 7.63
CA GLY A 6 23.84 27.88 6.61
C GLY A 6 24.38 26.62 7.26
N GLY A 7 23.63 25.53 7.15
CA GLY A 7 24.13 24.18 7.19
C GLY A 7 23.84 23.56 5.84
N SER A 8 24.88 23.32 5.04
CA SER A 8 24.75 22.48 3.85
C SER A 8 24.48 21.05 4.31
N LEU A 9 23.21 20.71 4.48
CA LEU A 9 22.75 19.34 4.60
C LEU A 9 22.75 18.76 3.19
N ARG A 10 23.91 18.29 2.74
CA ARG A 10 23.93 17.22 1.74
C ARG A 10 23.55 15.93 2.48
N CYS A 11 22.25 15.72 2.62
CA CYS A 11 21.70 14.42 2.97
C CYS A 11 21.49 13.70 1.65
N ASP A 12 22.43 12.83 1.25
CA ASP A 12 22.17 11.88 0.18
C ASP A 12 20.95 11.03 0.61
N GLY A 13 19.78 11.32 0.03
CA GLY A 13 18.54 10.57 0.25
C GLY A 13 17.46 11.23 1.12
N ALA A 14 17.57 12.50 1.54
CA ALA A 14 16.45 13.11 2.30
C ALA A 14 15.20 13.27 1.42
N LEU A 15 14.01 12.97 1.99
CA LEU A 15 12.75 13.22 1.29
C LEU A 15 12.56 14.71 1.06
N THR A 16 12.02 15.07 -0.11
CA THR A 16 11.65 16.45 -0.40
C THR A 16 10.17 16.53 -0.79
N LEU A 17 9.52 17.61 -0.37
CA LEU A 17 8.15 17.93 -0.70
C LEU A 17 8.07 19.37 -1.21
N ALA A 18 7.77 19.55 -2.49
CA ALA A 18 7.76 20.85 -3.15
C ALA A 18 9.12 21.58 -3.05
N GLY A 19 10.22 20.82 -3.12
CA GLY A 19 11.60 21.33 -3.03
C GLY A 19 12.06 21.66 -1.60
N LEU A 20 11.23 21.42 -0.58
CA LEU A 20 11.61 21.56 0.81
C LEU A 20 11.99 20.21 1.39
N THR A 21 13.16 20.13 2.02
CA THR A 21 13.60 18.94 2.74
C THR A 21 12.66 18.65 3.91
N VAL A 22 12.21 17.41 3.99
CA VAL A 22 11.44 16.87 5.10
C VAL A 22 12.44 16.40 6.17
N ALA A 23 12.21 16.74 7.43
CA ALA A 23 13.03 16.23 8.53
C ALA A 23 12.77 14.73 8.70
N GLU A 24 13.81 13.94 9.03
CA GLU A 24 13.70 12.48 9.19
C GLU A 24 12.58 12.07 10.16
N ASP A 25 12.46 12.78 11.29
CA ASP A 25 11.41 12.55 12.30
C ASP A 25 9.98 12.83 11.77
N ASP A 26 9.84 13.64 10.72
CA ASP A 26 8.55 13.97 10.11
C ASP A 26 8.14 12.97 9.03
N GLU A 27 9.07 12.19 8.46
CA GLU A 27 8.78 11.23 7.40
C GLU A 27 7.77 10.15 7.85
N THR A 28 7.79 9.78 9.14
CA THR A 28 6.93 8.74 9.72
C THR A 28 5.56 9.22 10.17
N LYS A 29 5.29 10.54 10.14
CA LYS A 29 4.05 11.14 10.67
C LYS A 29 2.86 11.11 9.70
N HIS A 30 3.05 10.46 8.54
CA HIS A 30 2.12 10.44 7.40
C HIS A 30 1.89 11.81 6.76
N PHE A 31 1.65 11.80 5.44
CA PHE A 31 1.38 13.01 4.68
C PHE A 31 -0.03 12.99 4.11
N LYS A 32 -0.72 14.12 4.22
CA LYS A 32 -2.02 14.34 3.57
C LYS A 32 -1.90 15.48 2.57
N VAL A 33 -1.92 15.14 1.29
CA VAL A 33 -1.82 16.10 0.18
C VAL A 33 -3.23 16.45 -0.32
N ILE A 34 -3.65 17.71 -0.13
CA ILE A 34 -5.00 18.19 -0.48
C ILE A 34 -4.89 19.24 -1.59
N GLY A 35 -5.78 19.17 -2.58
CA GLY A 35 -5.83 20.12 -3.69
C GLY A 35 -6.80 19.67 -4.78
N THR A 36 -7.22 20.58 -5.65
CA THR A 36 -8.09 20.25 -6.80
C THR A 36 -7.31 19.51 -7.89
N THR A 37 -8.01 18.94 -8.88
CA THR A 37 -7.38 18.30 -10.04
C THR A 37 -6.48 19.30 -10.77
N GLY A 38 -5.28 18.86 -11.17
CA GLY A 38 -4.31 19.72 -11.87
C GLY A 38 -3.43 20.60 -10.98
N THR A 39 -3.62 20.64 -9.65
CA THR A 39 -2.79 21.45 -8.73
C THR A 39 -1.41 20.88 -8.42
N GLY A 40 -1.02 19.77 -9.04
CA GLY A 40 0.31 19.18 -8.85
C GLY A 40 0.44 18.20 -7.68
N LYS A 41 -0.65 17.72 -7.08
CA LYS A 41 -0.61 16.68 -6.03
C LYS A 41 0.24 15.46 -6.44
N THR A 42 -0.02 14.92 -7.62
CA THR A 42 0.73 13.79 -8.19
C THR A 42 2.20 14.15 -8.40
N THR A 43 2.51 15.38 -8.79
CA THR A 43 3.90 15.85 -8.94
C THR A 43 4.63 15.85 -7.60
N ALA A 44 3.99 16.33 -6.54
CA ALA A 44 4.55 16.34 -5.19
C ALA A 44 4.77 14.91 -4.65
N ILE A 45 3.81 14.00 -4.85
CA ILE A 45 3.96 12.59 -4.45
C ILE A 45 5.10 11.92 -5.24
N ARG A 46 5.22 12.18 -6.54
CA ARG A 46 6.31 11.65 -7.37
C ARG A 46 7.69 12.15 -6.96
N GLU A 47 7.79 13.38 -6.47
CA GLU A 47 9.02 13.94 -5.93
C GLU A 47 9.46 13.13 -4.70
N MET A 48 8.55 12.95 -3.74
CA MET A 48 8.81 12.16 -2.54
C MET A 48 9.17 10.71 -2.87
N LEU A 49 8.39 10.05 -3.75
CA LEU A 49 8.64 8.67 -4.14
C LEU A 49 10.01 8.51 -4.82
N ARG A 50 10.41 9.46 -5.67
CA ARG A 50 11.74 9.43 -6.29
C ARG A 50 12.84 9.43 -5.23
N ALA A 51 12.79 10.37 -4.29
CA ALA A 51 13.79 10.46 -3.23
C ALA A 51 13.82 9.19 -2.37
N ALA A 52 12.65 8.64 -2.01
CA ALA A 52 12.53 7.40 -1.26
C ALA A 52 13.17 6.21 -2.01
N LEU A 53 12.85 6.03 -3.29
CA LEU A 53 13.36 4.93 -4.10
C LEU A 53 14.87 5.07 -4.38
N GLU A 54 15.36 6.29 -4.62
CA GLU A 54 16.80 6.57 -4.78
C GLU A 54 17.59 6.30 -3.48
N ARG A 55 16.96 6.53 -2.32
CA ARG A 55 17.49 6.15 -1.01
C ARG A 55 17.47 4.63 -0.76
N GLY A 56 16.70 3.88 -1.54
CA GLY A 56 16.54 2.42 -1.41
C GLY A 56 15.37 2.01 -0.52
N ASP A 57 14.44 2.92 -0.23
CA ASP A 57 13.23 2.61 0.53
C ASP A 57 12.26 1.75 -0.30
N ARG A 58 11.40 1.02 0.41
CA ARG A 58 10.33 0.23 -0.20
C ARG A 58 9.03 1.02 -0.19
N ALA A 59 8.28 0.93 -1.28
CA ALA A 59 6.98 1.57 -1.41
C ALA A 59 5.92 0.58 -1.89
N VAL A 60 4.71 0.69 -1.34
CA VAL A 60 3.49 0.05 -1.87
C VAL A 60 2.63 1.15 -2.46
N ILE A 61 2.30 1.05 -3.74
CA ILE A 61 1.63 2.12 -4.49
C ILE A 61 0.30 1.59 -5.03
N ALA A 62 -0.79 2.21 -4.59
CA ALA A 62 -2.10 2.03 -5.23
C ALA A 62 -2.15 2.91 -6.49
N ASP A 63 -2.07 2.28 -7.65
CA ASP A 63 -1.88 2.96 -8.94
C ASP A 63 -3.01 2.64 -9.93
N PRO A 64 -4.17 3.31 -9.82
CA PRO A 64 -5.34 2.99 -10.64
C PRO A 64 -5.17 3.34 -12.12
N ASP A 65 -4.26 4.25 -12.48
CA ASP A 65 -4.02 4.67 -13.87
C ASP A 65 -2.70 4.13 -14.46
N GLY A 66 -1.94 3.34 -13.69
CA GLY A 66 -0.63 2.81 -14.09
C GLY A 66 0.46 3.88 -14.24
N GLY A 67 0.18 5.11 -13.80
CA GLY A 67 1.06 6.26 -14.01
C GLY A 67 2.31 6.25 -13.15
N TYR A 68 2.32 5.50 -12.04
CA TYR A 68 3.51 5.27 -11.22
C TYR A 68 4.26 4.03 -11.68
N LEU A 69 3.55 2.96 -12.04
CA LEU A 69 4.11 1.75 -12.62
C LEU A 69 4.97 2.08 -13.83
N GLY A 70 4.43 2.81 -14.82
CA GLY A 70 5.19 3.19 -16.02
C GLY A 70 6.38 4.14 -15.77
N ARG A 71 6.54 4.69 -14.55
CA ARG A 71 7.59 5.65 -14.21
C ARG A 71 8.65 5.09 -13.27
N PHE A 72 8.26 4.22 -12.34
CA PHE A 72 9.11 3.79 -11.23
C PHE A 72 9.34 2.28 -11.19
N TYR A 73 8.53 1.48 -11.90
CA TYR A 73 8.70 0.04 -11.95
C TYR A 73 10.04 -0.34 -12.55
N ASP A 74 10.73 -1.24 -11.87
CA ASP A 74 11.97 -1.86 -12.31
C ASP A 74 11.94 -3.36 -11.97
N GLY A 75 11.74 -4.19 -12.99
CA GLY A 75 11.72 -5.65 -12.84
C GLY A 75 13.08 -6.24 -12.46
N ASP A 76 14.19 -5.62 -12.87
CA ASP A 76 15.55 -6.08 -12.53
C ASP A 76 15.87 -5.78 -11.05
N ARG A 77 15.25 -4.73 -10.49
CA ARG A 77 15.27 -4.44 -9.05
C ARG A 77 14.44 -5.42 -8.22
N GLY A 78 13.53 -6.17 -8.86
CA GLY A 78 12.62 -7.10 -8.20
C GLY A 78 11.30 -6.47 -7.74
N ASP A 79 10.87 -5.37 -8.38
CA ASP A 79 9.55 -4.81 -8.13
C ASP A 79 8.45 -5.80 -8.52
N VAL A 80 7.34 -5.80 -7.78
CA VAL A 80 6.21 -6.71 -8.00
C VAL A 80 4.95 -5.96 -8.38
N ILE A 81 4.19 -6.53 -9.31
CA ILE A 81 2.88 -6.04 -9.72
C ILE A 81 1.83 -6.95 -9.10
N LEU A 82 0.83 -6.38 -8.41
CA LEU A 82 -0.33 -7.10 -7.89
C LEU A 82 -1.60 -6.58 -8.57
N ASN A 83 -1.95 -7.20 -9.70
CA ASN A 83 -3.13 -6.88 -10.49
C ASN A 83 -3.57 -8.15 -11.26
N PRO A 84 -4.78 -8.69 -11.02
CA PRO A 84 -5.24 -9.93 -11.65
C PRO A 84 -5.39 -9.85 -13.18
N PHE A 85 -5.32 -8.65 -13.76
CA PHE A 85 -5.42 -8.43 -15.21
C PHE A 85 -4.07 -8.17 -15.89
N GLU A 86 -2.98 -8.08 -15.14
CA GLU A 86 -1.62 -7.86 -15.68
C GLU A 86 -0.90 -9.21 -15.86
N PRO A 87 -0.45 -9.57 -17.07
CA PRO A 87 0.18 -10.87 -17.32
C PRO A 87 1.43 -11.15 -16.48
N ASP A 88 2.21 -10.12 -16.18
CA ASP A 88 3.46 -10.22 -15.41
C ASP A 88 3.23 -10.04 -13.90
N SER A 89 1.97 -10.02 -13.45
CA SER A 89 1.63 -9.90 -12.04
C SER A 89 1.94 -11.16 -11.25
N VAL A 90 2.33 -10.98 -9.99
CA VAL A 90 2.41 -12.08 -9.05
C VAL A 90 1.03 -12.65 -8.75
N ARG A 91 0.95 -13.97 -8.60
CA ARG A 91 -0.25 -14.60 -8.04
C ARG A 91 -0.28 -14.40 -6.54
N TRP A 92 -1.44 -14.01 -6.03
CA TRP A 92 -1.64 -13.85 -4.60
C TRP A 92 -2.50 -14.99 -4.07
N ASN A 93 -1.91 -15.83 -3.22
CA ASN A 93 -2.62 -16.87 -2.50
C ASN A 93 -3.12 -16.31 -1.16
N LEU A 94 -4.41 -16.03 -1.10
CA LEU A 94 -5.08 -15.51 0.09
C LEU A 94 -4.90 -16.42 1.32
N LEU A 95 -4.95 -17.74 1.11
CA LEU A 95 -4.81 -18.72 2.19
C LEU A 95 -3.37 -18.84 2.69
N GLY A 96 -2.40 -18.49 1.85
CA GLY A 96 -0.99 -18.45 2.20
C GLY A 96 -0.62 -17.33 3.17
N GLU A 97 -1.51 -16.35 3.36
CA GLU A 97 -1.34 -15.24 4.33
C GLU A 97 -1.81 -15.61 5.75
N ILE A 98 -2.36 -16.81 5.95
CA ILE A 98 -2.98 -17.23 7.21
C ILE A 98 -2.02 -18.15 7.96
N ASP A 99 -1.43 -17.66 9.04
CA ASP A 99 -0.55 -18.43 9.93
C ASP A 99 -1.28 -18.92 11.19
N ASN A 100 -2.29 -18.17 11.64
CA ASN A 100 -3.06 -18.45 12.84
C ASN A 100 -4.55 -18.12 12.67
N ASP A 101 -5.39 -18.63 13.59
CA ASP A 101 -6.85 -18.48 13.50
C ASP A 101 -7.31 -17.01 13.48
N TYR A 102 -6.57 -16.10 14.10
CA TYR A 102 -6.92 -14.67 14.17
C TYR A 102 -6.65 -13.94 12.84
N ASP A 103 -5.77 -14.47 11.99
CA ASP A 103 -5.53 -13.88 10.67
C ASP A 103 -6.77 -14.00 9.79
N VAL A 104 -7.60 -15.04 9.99
CA VAL A 104 -8.87 -15.22 9.29
C VAL A 104 -9.84 -14.08 9.61
N ASP A 105 -9.93 -13.67 10.89
CA ASP A 105 -10.76 -12.54 11.32
C ASP A 105 -10.27 -11.22 10.72
N GLN A 106 -8.96 -11.00 10.68
CA GLN A 106 -8.36 -9.79 10.10
C GLN A 106 -8.60 -9.71 8.59
N LEU A 107 -8.43 -10.84 7.91
CA LEU A 107 -8.69 -10.98 6.49
C LEU A 107 -10.17 -10.70 6.16
N ALA A 108 -11.10 -11.27 6.95
CA ALA A 108 -12.53 -11.04 6.79
C ALA A 108 -12.89 -9.55 6.92
N ARG A 109 -12.29 -8.83 7.88
CA ARG A 109 -12.52 -7.40 8.09
C ARG A 109 -11.93 -6.53 6.98
N SER A 110 -10.80 -6.95 6.41
CA SER A 110 -10.16 -6.28 5.28
C SER A 110 -11.00 -6.42 4.00
N LEU A 111 -11.48 -7.64 3.70
CA LEU A 111 -12.23 -7.94 2.48
C LEU A 111 -13.68 -7.44 2.52
N ILE A 112 -14.35 -7.63 3.66
CA ILE A 112 -15.76 -7.26 3.84
C ILE A 112 -15.78 -6.07 4.78
N THR A 113 -15.73 -4.84 4.26
CA THR A 113 -15.81 -3.62 5.10
C THR A 113 -17.27 -3.19 5.33
N ASP A 114 -17.53 -2.37 6.35
CA ASP A 114 -18.88 -1.96 6.79
C ASP A 114 -19.63 -1.02 5.81
N HIS A 115 -19.27 -0.99 4.52
CA HIS A 115 -19.65 0.01 3.50
C HIS A 115 -21.07 0.61 3.65
N GLY A 116 -21.19 1.73 4.37
CA GLY A 116 -22.38 2.57 4.41
C GLY A 116 -23.65 1.91 4.97
N ASP A 117 -23.59 0.67 5.47
CA ASP A 117 -24.72 -0.01 6.11
C ASP A 117 -24.87 0.52 7.55
N PRO A 118 -25.95 1.27 7.87
CA PRO A 118 -26.16 1.80 9.21
C PRO A 118 -26.29 0.69 10.26
N ASP A 119 -26.88 -0.43 9.86
CA ASP A 119 -27.21 -1.53 10.75
C ASP A 119 -26.07 -2.56 10.85
N ARG A 120 -25.09 -2.49 9.93
CA ARG A 120 -23.87 -3.34 9.82
C ARG A 120 -24.09 -4.85 9.76
N SER A 121 -25.32 -5.29 9.97
CA SER A 121 -25.71 -6.68 10.17
C SER A 121 -25.32 -7.56 9.00
N TRP A 122 -25.47 -7.10 7.76
CA TRP A 122 -25.09 -7.87 6.57
C TRP A 122 -23.59 -8.08 6.47
N SER A 123 -22.81 -7.05 6.79
CA SER A 123 -21.34 -7.16 6.81
C SER A 123 -20.87 -8.10 7.92
N GLU A 124 -21.52 -8.07 9.08
CA GLU A 124 -21.22 -8.97 10.20
C GLU A 124 -21.58 -10.43 9.90
N TYR A 125 -22.75 -10.70 9.33
CA TYR A 125 -23.14 -12.04 8.89
C TYR A 125 -22.19 -12.58 7.81
N ALA A 126 -21.84 -11.75 6.83
CA ALA A 126 -20.92 -12.13 5.77
C ALA A 126 -19.52 -12.46 6.31
N ARG A 127 -18.98 -11.65 7.25
CA ARG A 127 -17.71 -11.95 7.93
C ARG A 127 -17.79 -13.25 8.73
N THR A 128 -18.84 -13.44 9.52
CA THR A 128 -19.03 -14.64 10.33
C THR A 128 -19.04 -15.89 9.44
N PHE A 129 -19.78 -15.82 8.33
CA PHE A 129 -19.83 -16.91 7.36
C PHE A 129 -18.47 -17.15 6.69
N PHE A 130 -17.80 -16.10 6.22
CA PHE A 130 -16.47 -16.18 5.62
C PHE A 130 -15.46 -16.82 6.56
N ILE A 131 -15.41 -16.39 7.82
CA ILE A 131 -14.50 -16.93 8.84
C ILE A 131 -14.74 -18.44 9.02
N ALA A 132 -15.99 -18.86 9.21
CA ALA A 132 -16.32 -20.26 9.42
C ALA A 132 -15.93 -21.14 8.22
N VAL A 133 -16.20 -20.67 7.00
CA VAL A 133 -15.85 -21.41 5.76
C VAL A 133 -14.34 -21.50 5.59
N THR A 134 -13.61 -20.40 5.78
CA THR A 134 -12.15 -20.37 5.63
C THR A 134 -11.46 -21.25 6.68
N GLN A 135 -11.88 -21.19 7.94
CA GLN A 135 -11.36 -22.07 8.99
C GLN A 135 -11.62 -23.55 8.66
N GLN A 136 -12.82 -23.88 8.16
CA GLN A 136 -13.12 -25.24 7.73
C GLN A 136 -12.24 -25.68 6.56
N ALA A 137 -11.99 -24.81 5.57
CA ALA A 137 -11.10 -25.10 4.45
C ALA A 137 -9.65 -25.38 4.90
N LEU A 138 -9.12 -24.56 5.80
CA LEU A 138 -7.79 -24.73 6.38
C LEU A 138 -7.68 -26.03 7.19
N SER A 139 -8.68 -26.37 8.00
CA SER A 139 -8.72 -27.63 8.75
C SER A 139 -8.74 -28.87 7.84
N SER A 140 -9.34 -28.74 6.65
CA SER A 140 -9.35 -29.74 5.58
C SER A 140 -8.05 -29.77 4.77
N ARG A 141 -7.03 -28.97 5.15
CA ARG A 141 -5.74 -28.81 4.47
C ARG A 141 -5.85 -28.30 3.04
N VAL A 142 -6.84 -27.46 2.76
CA VAL A 142 -6.86 -26.64 1.56
C VAL A 142 -5.87 -25.49 1.80
N THR A 143 -4.76 -25.48 1.06
CA THR A 143 -3.66 -24.52 1.26
C THR A 143 -3.53 -23.52 0.11
N ASP A 144 -4.37 -23.68 -0.90
CA ASP A 144 -4.33 -22.92 -2.15
C ASP A 144 -5.72 -23.01 -2.77
N ASP A 145 -6.18 -21.93 -3.38
CA ASP A 145 -7.49 -21.89 -4.03
C ASP A 145 -7.51 -22.73 -5.31
N ARG A 146 -6.33 -23.11 -5.86
CA ARG A 146 -6.16 -24.01 -7.03
C ARG A 146 -7.08 -23.71 -8.21
N GLU A 147 -7.73 -22.56 -8.24
CA GLU A 147 -8.55 -22.12 -9.35
C GLU A 147 -7.63 -21.61 -10.48
N LEU A 148 -7.39 -22.55 -11.41
CA LEU A 148 -7.23 -22.43 -12.88
C LEU A 148 -6.07 -21.60 -13.46
#